data_AF-A0A6G9A7S5-F1
#
_entry.id   AF-A0A6G9A7S5-F1
#
_cell.length_a   1.000
_cell.length_b   1.000
_cell.length_c   1.000
_cell.angle_alpha   90.00
_cell.angle_beta   90.00
_cell.angle_gamma   90.00
#
_symmetry.space_group_name_H-M   'P 1'
#
loop_
_entity.id
_entity.type
_entity.pdbx_description
1 polymer ?
#
loop_
_entity_poly.entity_id
_entity_poly.type
_entity_poly.pdbx_seq_one_letter_code
_entity_poly.pdbx_strand_id
1 'polypeptide(L)'
;MQARVQVDAALAAQQAQIQQQKAQNDAIHLQVKAQGEIELAKIKAALDAKMTVLETHLKAAVEAGKAQRSYPPGARKARDGHHYLPDSDRPGKYLLVVHHG
;
A
#
# COMPACT_ATOMS: atom_id res chain seq x y z
N MET A 1 -47.85 17.75 50.48
CA MET A 1 -47.37 18.41 49.23
C MET A 1 -45.85 18.39 49.09
N GLN A 2 -45.06 18.68 50.13
CA GLN A 2 -43.58 18.77 50.04
C GLN A 2 -42.88 17.53 49.48
N ALA A 3 -43.32 16.31 49.84
CA ALA A 3 -42.70 15.07 49.34
C ALA A 3 -42.80 14.89 47.81
N ARG A 4 -43.91 15.32 47.19
CA ARG A 4 -44.06 15.28 45.72
C ARG A 4 -43.12 16.25 45.02
N VAL A 5 -43.00 17.46 45.55
CA VAL A 5 -42.09 18.49 45.02
C VAL A 5 -40.62 18.03 45.09
N GLN A 6 -40.23 17.34 46.17
CA GLN A 6 -38.88 16.75 46.27
C GLN A 6 -38.65 15.64 45.25
N VAL A 7 -39.64 14.77 45.01
CA VAL A 7 -39.54 13.72 43.99
C VAL A 7 -39.42 14.33 42.59
N ASP A 8 -40.24 15.33 42.26
CA ASP A 8 -40.20 16.00 40.95
C ASP A 8 -38.87 16.72 40.73
N ALA A 9 -38.33 17.37 41.75
CA ALA A 9 -37.01 18.00 41.70
C ALA A 9 -35.87 16.98 41.52
N ALA A 10 -35.95 15.83 42.20
CA ALA A 10 -34.98 14.75 42.07
C ALA A 10 -35.00 14.13 40.66
N LEU A 11 -36.19 13.91 40.10
CA LEU A 11 -36.36 13.40 38.73
C LEU A 11 -35.81 14.39 37.69
N ALA A 12 -36.07 15.69 37.87
CA ALA A 12 -35.54 16.73 36.98
C ALA A 12 -33.99 16.80 37.04
N ALA A 13 -33.41 16.71 38.23
CA ALA A 13 -31.96 16.68 38.42
C ALA A 13 -31.33 15.43 37.79
N GLN A 14 -31.93 14.26 37.99
CA GLN A 14 -31.47 13.02 37.37
C GLN A 14 -31.55 13.09 35.83
N GLN A 15 -32.64 13.64 35.30
CA GLN A 15 -32.80 13.81 33.85
C GLN A 15 -31.75 14.75 33.27
N ALA A 16 -31.46 15.86 33.95
CA ALA A 16 -30.38 16.78 33.56
C ALA A 16 -29.01 16.09 33.58
N GLN A 17 -28.74 15.26 34.59
CA GLN A 17 -27.50 14.50 34.69
C GLN A 17 -27.35 13.48 33.55
N ILE A 18 -28.43 12.77 33.20
CA ILE A 18 -28.44 11.83 32.07
C ILE A 18 -28.17 12.56 30.75
N GLN A 19 -28.80 13.73 30.53
CA GLN A 19 -28.57 14.52 29.33
C GLN A 19 -27.13 15.04 29.25
N GLN A 20 -26.57 15.50 30.37
CA GLN A 20 -25.18 15.91 30.45
C GLN A 20 -24.23 14.75 30.12
N GLN A 21 -24.46 13.58 30.70
CA GLN A 21 -23.65 12.39 30.43
C GLN A 21 -23.75 11.97 28.96
N LYS A 22 -24.94 12.04 28.37
CA LYS A 22 -25.14 11.74 26.96
C LYS A 22 -24.35 12.69 26.06
N ALA A 23 -24.42 13.99 26.32
CA ALA A 23 -23.65 14.99 25.57
C ALA A 23 -22.13 14.79 25.71
N GLN A 24 -21.64 14.42 26.91
CA GLN A 24 -20.23 14.08 27.12
C GLN A 24 -19.83 12.83 26.34
N ASN A 25 -20.66 11.78 26.38
CA ASN A 25 -20.39 10.54 25.65
C ASN A 25 -20.36 10.78 24.14
N ASP A 26 -21.29 11.57 23.61
CA ASP A 26 -21.33 11.93 22.19
C ASP A 26 -20.08 12.72 21.79
N ALA A 27 -19.62 13.65 22.63
CA ALA A 27 -18.38 14.39 22.40
C ALA A 27 -17.14 13.48 22.41
N ILE A 28 -17.04 12.56 23.37
CA ILE A 28 -15.95 11.58 23.45
C ILE A 28 -15.97 10.68 22.22
N HIS A 29 -17.14 10.18 21.82
CA HIS A 29 -17.28 9.33 20.65
C HIS A 29 -16.81 10.04 19.37
N LEU A 30 -17.23 11.30 19.17
CA LEU A 30 -16.77 12.10 18.04
C LEU A 30 -15.26 12.33 18.06
N GLN A 31 -14.69 12.61 19.23
CA GLN A 31 -13.24 12.80 19.38
C GLN A 31 -12.47 11.53 19.03
N VAL A 32 -12.88 10.38 19.57
CA VAL A 32 -12.23 9.08 19.30
C VAL A 32 -12.36 8.72 17.83
N LYS A 33 -13.53 8.95 17.22
CA LYS A 33 -13.74 8.73 15.78
C LYS A 33 -12.79 9.59 14.95
N ALA A 34 -12.69 10.89 15.24
CA ALA A 34 -11.81 11.79 14.52
C ALA A 34 -10.33 11.39 14.67
N GLN A 35 -9.90 10.97 15.88
CA GLN A 35 -8.55 10.46 16.11
C GLN A 35 -8.27 9.20 15.28
N GLY A 36 -9.21 8.24 15.26
CA GLY A 36 -9.10 7.03 14.46
C GLY A 36 -9.01 7.32 12.95
N GLU A 37 -9.80 8.25 12.43
CA GLU A 37 -9.73 8.67 11.03
C GLU A 37 -8.39 9.30 10.67
N ILE A 38 -7.81 10.11 11.57
CA ILE A 38 -6.48 10.72 11.39
C ILE A 38 -5.39 9.65 11.37
N GLU A 39 -5.43 8.69 12.31
CA GLU A 39 -4.44 7.61 12.36
C GLU A 39 -4.54 6.70 11.13
N LEU A 40 -5.75 6.38 10.69
CA LEU A 40 -5.98 5.62 9.47
C LEU A 40 -5.44 6.33 8.23
N ALA A 41 -5.64 7.65 8.13
CA ALA A 41 -5.08 8.45 7.04
C ALA A 41 -3.54 8.44 7.05
N LYS A 42 -2.90 8.50 8.22
CA LYS A 42 -1.44 8.40 8.36
C LYS A 42 -0.92 7.03 7.91
N ILE A 43 -1.59 5.95 8.33
CA ILE A 43 -1.22 4.58 7.94
C ILE A 43 -1.35 4.42 6.43
N LYS A 44 -2.45 4.90 5.84
CA LYS A 44 -2.66 4.86 4.39
C LYS A 44 -1.56 5.62 3.64
N ALA A 45 -1.27 6.85 4.04
CA ALA A 45 -0.21 7.63 3.40
C ALA A 45 1.17 6.96 3.50
N ALA A 46 1.48 6.33 4.64
CA ALA A 46 2.72 5.57 4.81
C ALA A 46 2.77 4.32 3.91
N LEU A 47 1.64 3.63 3.73
CA LEU A 47 1.55 2.49 2.82
C LEU A 47 1.72 2.93 1.36
N ASP A 48 1.02 3.99 0.94
CA ASP A 48 1.10 4.53 -0.43
C ASP A 48 2.55 4.95 -0.78
N ALA A 49 3.25 5.58 0.17
CA ALA A 49 4.66 5.94 0.00
C ALA A 49 5.55 4.69 -0.17
N LYS A 50 5.34 3.64 0.64
CA LYS A 50 6.09 2.39 0.53
C LYS A 50 5.82 1.66 -0.79
N MET A 51 4.58 1.63 -1.26
CA MET A 51 4.24 1.05 -2.57
C MET A 51 4.94 1.81 -3.70
N THR A 52 4.92 3.14 -3.66
CA THR A 52 5.59 3.98 -4.67
C THR A 52 7.11 3.69 -4.73
N VAL A 53 7.76 3.54 -3.57
CA VAL A 53 9.18 3.16 -3.50
C VAL A 53 9.40 1.76 -4.08
N LEU A 54 8.54 0.80 -3.71
CA LEU A 54 8.63 -0.57 -4.21
C LEU A 54 8.46 -0.64 -5.74
N GLU A 55 7.49 0.07 -6.30
CA GLU A 55 7.28 0.17 -7.75
C GLU A 55 8.49 0.77 -8.45
N THR A 56 9.08 1.81 -7.86
CA THR A 56 10.29 2.45 -8.39
C THR A 56 11.46 1.46 -8.41
N HIS A 57 11.67 0.73 -7.31
CA HIS A 57 12.71 -0.30 -7.24
C HIS A 57 12.46 -1.45 -8.21
N LEU A 58 11.21 -1.90 -8.37
CA LEU A 58 10.87 -2.95 -9.31
C LEU A 58 11.14 -2.51 -10.75
N LYS A 59 10.75 -1.29 -11.12
CA LYS A 59 11.06 -0.71 -12.43
C LYS A 59 12.56 -0.62 -12.66
N ALA A 60 13.31 -0.14 -11.67
CA ALA A 60 14.77 -0.07 -11.74
C ALA A 60 15.41 -1.46 -11.90
N ALA A 61 14.93 -2.47 -11.19
CA ALA A 61 15.41 -3.84 -11.31
C ALA A 61 15.13 -4.45 -12.69
N VAL A 62 13.94 -4.19 -13.26
CA VAL A 62 13.60 -4.61 -14.62
C VAL A 62 14.50 -3.92 -15.66
N GLU A 63 14.73 -2.61 -15.56
CA GLU A 63 15.63 -1.90 -16.48
C GLU A 63 17.09 -2.31 -16.32
N ALA A 64 17.56 -2.53 -15.09
CA ALA A 64 18.89 -3.07 -14.82
C ALA A 64 19.04 -4.47 -15.43
N GLY A 65 18.05 -5.36 -15.26
CA GLY A 65 18.04 -6.69 -15.87
C GLY A 65 18.07 -6.67 -17.41
N LYS A 66 17.44 -5.66 -18.05
CA LYS A 66 17.56 -5.44 -19.51
C LYS A 66 18.99 -5.05 -19.91
N ALA A 67 19.63 -4.18 -19.15
CA ALA A 67 21.02 -3.77 -19.37
C ALA A 67 22.03 -4.92 -19.09
N GLN A 68 21.66 -5.85 -18.21
CA GLN A 68 22.45 -7.02 -17.83
C GLN A 68 22.19 -8.26 -18.71
N ARG A 69 21.51 -8.12 -19.86
CA ARG A 69 21.46 -9.18 -20.89
C ARG A 69 22.88 -9.44 -21.39
N SER A 70 23.61 -10.28 -20.67
CA SER A 70 24.90 -10.79 -21.07
C SER A 70 24.66 -11.80 -22.18
N TYR A 71 25.24 -11.51 -23.34
CA TYR A 71 25.26 -12.49 -24.41
C TYR A 71 26.32 -13.54 -24.08
N PRO A 72 26.04 -14.83 -24.34
CA PRO A 72 27.06 -15.86 -24.19
C PRO A 72 28.30 -15.53 -25.05
N PRO A 73 29.52 -15.81 -24.57
CA PRO A 73 30.75 -15.54 -25.31
C PRO A 73 30.71 -16.11 -26.72
N GLY A 74 31.06 -15.31 -27.72
CA GLY A 74 31.01 -15.71 -29.13
C GLY A 74 29.66 -15.48 -29.82
N ALA A 75 28.63 -15.02 -29.11
CA ALA A 75 27.40 -14.55 -29.73
C ALA A 75 27.66 -13.34 -30.63
N ARG A 76 27.11 -13.36 -31.85
CA ARG A 76 27.24 -12.26 -32.83
C ARG A 76 25.86 -11.75 -33.23
N LYS A 77 25.74 -10.42 -33.37
CA LYS A 77 24.52 -9.77 -33.86
C LYS A 77 24.45 -9.88 -35.39
N ALA A 78 23.36 -10.43 -35.90
CA ALA A 78 23.08 -10.49 -37.34
C ALA A 78 22.32 -9.24 -37.82
N ARG A 79 22.11 -9.13 -39.14
CA ARG A 79 21.45 -7.97 -39.79
C ARG A 79 19.98 -7.80 -39.39
N ASP A 80 19.33 -8.88 -38.99
CA ASP A 80 17.96 -8.90 -38.46
C ASP A 80 17.86 -8.37 -37.01
N GLY A 81 19.00 -8.10 -36.37
CA GLY A 81 19.07 -7.60 -35.00
C GLY A 81 19.12 -8.68 -33.93
N HIS A 82 19.02 -9.96 -34.30
CA HIS A 82 19.11 -11.09 -33.37
C HIS A 82 20.56 -11.50 -33.09
N HIS A 83 20.78 -12.18 -31.95
CA HIS A 83 22.08 -12.71 -31.58
C HIS A 83 22.12 -14.21 -31.81
N TYR A 84 23.22 -14.68 -32.38
CA TYR A 84 23.41 -16.06 -32.76
C TYR A 84 24.72 -16.61 -32.22
N LEU A 85 24.73 -17.87 -31.79
CA LEU A 85 25.92 -18.61 -31.38
C LEU A 85 26.19 -19.75 -32.38
N PRO A 86 27.46 -20.13 -32.65
CA PRO A 86 27.74 -21.30 -33.49
C PRO A 86 27.15 -22.56 -32.86
N ASP A 87 26.52 -23.41 -33.67
CA ASP A 87 26.05 -24.72 -33.24
C ASP A 87 27.22 -25.72 -33.27
N SER A 88 27.71 -26.12 -32.09
CA SER A 88 28.82 -27.07 -31.97
C SER A 88 28.47 -28.46 -32.53
N ASP A 89 27.19 -28.83 -32.51
CA ASP A 89 26.72 -30.13 -32.98
C ASP A 89 26.44 -30.12 -34.50
N ARG A 90 26.35 -28.93 -35.11
CA ARG A 90 26.05 -28.75 -36.54
C ARG A 90 26.96 -27.68 -37.14
N PRO A 91 28.16 -28.06 -37.63
CA PRO A 91 29.09 -27.12 -38.23
C PRO A 91 28.45 -26.25 -39.33
N GLY A 92 28.61 -24.94 -39.22
CA GLY A 92 28.04 -23.96 -40.15
C GLY A 92 26.57 -23.56 -39.87
N LYS A 93 25.94 -24.11 -38.83
CA LYS A 93 24.64 -23.66 -38.32
C LYS A 93 24.82 -22.79 -37.08
N TYR A 94 23.76 -22.05 -36.77
CA TYR A 94 23.75 -21.08 -35.69
C TYR A 94 22.47 -21.22 -34.85
N LEU A 95 22.59 -21.08 -33.53
CA LEU A 95 21.49 -21.10 -32.57
C LEU A 95 21.11 -19.67 -32.18
N LEU A 96 19.80 -19.39 -32.16
CA LEU A 96 19.27 -18.11 -31.70
C LEU A 96 19.42 -17.98 -30.19
N VAL A 97 20.04 -16.90 -29.72
CA VAL A 97 20.11 -16.57 -28.30
C VAL A 97 18.75 -16.00 -27.87
N VAL A 98 18.03 -16.74 -27.03
CA VAL A 98 16.77 -16.31 -26.42
C VAL A 98 17.03 -16.01 -24.95
N HIS A 99 16.70 -14.80 -24.53
CA HIS A 99 16.68 -14.45 -23.10
C HIS A 99 15.31 -14.77 -22.54
N HIS A 100 15.24 -15.73 -21.62
CA HIS A 100 14.07 -15.91 -20.76
C HIS A 100 14.12 -14.82 -19.69
N GLY A 101 13.15 -13.90 -19.74
CA GLY A 101 12.95 -12.87 -18.72
C GLY A 101 12.06 -13.37 -17.60
#